data_AF-A0A971YB46-F1
#
_entry.id   AF-A0A971YB46-F1
#
_cell.length_a   1.000
_cell.length_b   1.000
_cell.length_c   1.000
_cell.angle_alpha   90.00
_cell.angle_beta   90.00
_cell.angle_gamma   90.00
#
_symmetry.space_group_name_H-M   'P 1'
#
loop_
_entity.id
_entity.type
_entity.pdbx_description
1 polymer ?
#
loop_
_entity_poly.entity_id
_entity_poly.type
_entity_poly.pdbx_seq_one_letter_code
_entity_poly.pdbx_strand_id
1 'polypeptide(L)'
;MCLAIPAQIESITNGVAQCRVGEGDTFVSASLMLLDQEALPGDYVIIHAGFAIRKLDLKEAQETLTILRDLANAYAEVQNKYDQEQCACTRA
;
A
#
# COMPACT_ATOMS: atom_id res chain seq x y z
N MET A 1 17.39 5.58 6.36
CA MET A 1 16.46 5.02 5.36
C MET A 1 15.54 4.05 6.08
N CYS A 2 14.35 4.48 6.48
CA CYS A 2 13.38 3.61 7.15
C CYS A 2 12.27 3.25 6.16
N LEU A 3 12.11 1.97 5.85
CA LEU A 3 10.96 1.45 5.12
C LEU A 3 9.72 1.63 6.01
N ALA A 4 8.68 2.26 5.48
CA ALA A 4 7.43 2.40 6.21
C ALA A 4 6.77 1.01 6.33
N ILE A 5 6.47 0.58 7.56
CA ILE A 5 6.01 -0.79 7.83
C ILE A 5 4.50 -0.76 8.07
N PRO A 6 3.71 -1.59 7.37
CA PRO A 6 2.30 -1.78 7.68
C PRO A 6 2.15 -2.61 8.96
N ALA A 7 1.33 -2.12 9.89
CA ALA A 7 1.06 -2.80 11.16
C ALA A 7 -0.42 -2.68 11.52
N GLN A 8 -0.96 -3.71 12.18
CA GLN A 8 -2.34 -3.76 12.64
C GLN A 8 -2.44 -3.22 14.07
N ILE A 9 -3.40 -2.36 14.37
CA ILE A 9 -3.63 -1.85 15.73
C ILE A 9 -4.29 -2.94 16.58
N GLU A 10 -3.66 -3.30 17.70
CA GLU A 10 -4.22 -4.24 18.69
C GLU A 10 -4.92 -3.51 19.83
N SER A 11 -4.34 -2.40 20.30
CA SER A 11 -4.92 -1.58 21.36
C SER A 11 -4.44 -0.13 21.26
N ILE A 12 -5.21 0.78 21.84
CA ILE A 12 -4.90 2.21 21.87
C ILE A 12 -5.00 2.68 23.32
N THR A 13 -3.96 3.33 23.82
CA THR A 13 -3.89 3.89 25.18
C THR A 13 -3.36 5.32 25.11
N ASN A 14 -4.13 6.30 25.59
CA ASN A 14 -3.73 7.71 25.67
C ASN A 14 -3.17 8.28 24.35
N GLY A 15 -3.76 7.91 23.21
CA GLY A 15 -3.32 8.39 21.88
C GLY A 15 -2.09 7.67 21.30
N VAL A 16 -1.58 6.63 21.97
CA VAL A 16 -0.54 5.74 21.48
C VAL A 16 -1.15 4.37 21.16
N ALA A 17 -0.95 3.89 19.93
CA ALA A 17 -1.36 2.57 19.51
C ALA A 17 -0.23 1.55 19.72
N GLN A 18 -0.60 0.36 20.20
CA GLN A 18 0.21 -0.84 20.13
C GLN A 18 -0.16 -1.57 18.83
N CYS A 19 0.79 -1.65 17.89
CA CYS A 19 0.55 -2.24 16.59
C CYS A 19 1.38 -3.52 16.40
N ARG A 20 0.77 -4.58 15.85
CA ARG A 20 1.44 -5.82 15.46
C ARG A 20 1.93 -5.72 14.02
N VAL A 21 3.19 -6.07 13.80
CA VAL A 21 3.82 -6.07 12.47
C VAL A 21 3.70 -7.45 11.85
N GLY A 22 3.01 -7.54 10.71
CA GLY A 22 2.81 -8.79 9.97
C GLY A 22 2.01 -9.82 10.78
N GLU A 23 2.32 -11.10 10.57
CA GLU A 23 1.67 -12.24 11.25
C GLU A 23 2.46 -12.78 12.46
N GLY A 24 3.59 -12.13 12.81
CA GLY A 24 4.42 -12.54 13.95
C GLY A 24 4.10 -11.79 15.24
N ASP A 25 4.82 -12.11 16.31
CA ASP A 25 4.67 -11.48 17.64
C ASP A 25 5.49 -10.19 17.82
N THR A 26 5.73 -9.47 16.72
CA THR A 26 6.48 -8.21 16.78
C THR A 26 5.52 -7.05 17.00
N PHE A 27 5.68 -6.36 18.13
CA PHE A 27 4.86 -5.20 18.48
C PHE A 27 5.66 -3.91 18.42
N VAL A 28 5.04 -2.86 17.89
CA VAL A 28 5.60 -1.51 17.77
C VAL A 28 4.60 -0.52 18.33
N SER A 29 5.07 0.43 19.13
CA SER A 29 4.25 1.53 19.60
C SER A 29 4.33 2.70 18.62
N ALA A 30 3.18 3.22 18.23
CA ALA A 30 3.09 4.37 17.32
C ALA A 30 2.13 5.43 17.87
N SER A 31 2.54 6.69 17.83
CA SER A 31 1.65 7.80 18.16
C SER A 31 0.65 8.04 17.03
N LEU A 32 -0.62 8.22 17.39
CA LEU A 32 -1.71 8.50 16.45
C LEU A 32 -1.93 10.01 16.22
N MET A 33 -1.11 10.87 16.82
CA MET A 33 -1.30 12.34 16.76
C MET A 33 -1.29 12.92 15.35
N LEU A 34 -0.67 12.24 14.38
CA LEU A 34 -0.55 12.71 13.00
C LEU A 34 -1.62 12.12 12.06
N LEU A 35 -2.54 11.31 12.57
CA LEU A 35 -3.65 10.77 11.78
C LEU A 35 -4.78 11.78 11.69
N ASP A 36 -5.22 12.05 10.47
CA ASP A 36 -6.41 12.88 10.20
C ASP A 36 -7.72 12.17 10.55
N GLN A 37 -7.70 10.83 10.61
CA GLN A 37 -8.86 9.99 10.85
C GLN A 37 -8.68 9.18 12.14
N GLU A 38 -9.78 9.00 12.87
CA GLU A 38 -9.78 8.17 14.06
C GLU A 38 -9.49 6.71 13.69
N ALA A 39 -8.45 6.15 14.31
CA ALA A 39 -8.05 4.76 14.10
C ALA A 39 -8.59 3.90 15.24
N LEU A 40 -9.04 2.69 14.90
CA LEU A 40 -9.64 1.73 15.82
C LEU A 40 -8.79 0.46 15.88
N PRO A 41 -8.88 -0.32 16.99
CA PRO A 41 -8.33 -1.67 17.03
C PRO A 41 -8.84 -2.50 15.84
N GLY A 42 -7.93 -3.18 15.15
CA GLY A 42 -8.18 -3.93 13.93
C GLY A 42 -7.78 -3.21 12.64
N ASP A 43 -7.64 -1.88 12.66
CA ASP A 43 -7.19 -1.11 11.50
C ASP A 43 -5.71 -1.34 11.20
N TYR A 44 -5.37 -1.28 9.92
CA TYR A 44 -3.98 -1.27 9.46
C TYR A 44 -3.49 0.17 9.29
N VAL A 45 -2.29 0.46 9.77
CA VAL A 45 -1.66 1.77 9.64
C VAL A 45 -0.24 1.63 9.12
N ILE A 46 0.23 2.66 8.42
CA ILE A 46 1.63 2.79 8.01
C ILE A 46 2.39 3.56 9.10
N ILE A 47 3.39 2.90 9.67
CA ILE A 47 4.26 3.48 10.71
C ILE A 47 5.56 3.98 10.09
N HIS A 48 5.96 5.19 10.47
CA HIS A 48 7.28 5.75 10.16
C HIS A 48 7.81 6.53 11.35
N ALA A 49 9.05 6.25 11.75
CA ALA A 49 9.73 6.92 12.86
C ALA A 49 8.93 7.00 14.18
N GLY A 50 8.09 5.98 14.46
CA GLY A 50 7.27 5.92 15.69
C GLY A 50 5.93 6.65 15.61
N PHE A 51 5.53 7.12 14.42
CA PHE A 51 4.22 7.74 14.19
C PHE A 51 3.43 6.97 13.14
N ALA A 52 2.13 6.87 13.37
CA ALA A 52 1.21 6.42 12.34
C ALA A 52 0.91 7.61 11.42
N ILE A 53 1.26 7.50 10.14
CA ILE A 53 1.09 8.59 9.18
C ILE A 53 -0.23 8.45 8.40
N ARG A 54 -0.68 7.21 8.18
CA ARG A 54 -1.84 6.94 7.33
C ARG A 54 -2.51 5.61 7.70
N LYS A 55 -3.84 5.61 7.74
CA LYS A 55 -4.67 4.41 7.80
C LYS A 55 -4.74 3.76 6.42
N LEU A 56 -4.57 2.44 6.38
CA LEU A 56 -4.62 1.65 5.17
C LEU A 56 -6.05 1.12 4.99
N ASP A 57 -6.78 1.71 4.05
CA ASP A 57 -8.07 1.18 3.63
C ASP A 57 -7.84 0.07 2.58
N LEU A 58 -8.28 -1.15 2.91
CA LEU A 58 -8.08 -2.31 2.03
C LEU A 58 -8.87 -2.17 0.72
N LYS A 59 -10.01 -1.48 0.74
CA LYS A 59 -10.88 -1.34 -0.43
C LYS A 59 -10.26 -0.36 -1.43
N GLU A 60 -9.83 0.82 -0.97
CA GLU A 60 -9.14 1.81 -1.83
C GLU A 60 -7.84 1.24 -2.42
N ALA A 61 -7.10 0.46 -1.63
CA ALA A 61 -5.90 -0.21 -2.10
C ALA A 61 -6.21 -1.21 -3.23
N GLN A 62 -7.28 -2.01 -3.10
CA GLN A 62 -7.71 -2.96 -4.13
C GLN A 62 -8.19 -2.26 -5.40
N GLU A 63 -8.95 -1.18 -5.27
CA GLU A 63 -9.41 -0.37 -6.41
C GLU A 63 -8.21 0.22 -7.16
N THR A 64 -7.26 0.81 -6.43
CA THR A 64 -6.01 1.36 -7.00
C THR A 64 -5.21 0.27 -7.72
N LEU A 65 -5.05 -0.91 -7.12
CA LEU A 65 -4.33 -2.02 -7.73
C LEU A 65 -5.02 -2.54 -8.99
N THR A 66 -6.35 -2.53 -9.02
CA THR A 66 -7.13 -2.94 -10.19
C THR A 66 -6.88 -1.98 -11.35
N ILE A 67 -7.00 -0.68 -11.10
CA ILE A 67 -6.74 0.36 -12.10
C ILE A 67 -5.31 0.26 -12.65
N LEU A 68 -4.32 0.04 -11.79
CA LEU A 68 -2.92 -0.12 -12.21
C LEU A 68 -2.72 -1.35 -13.10
N ARG A 69 -3.42 -2.47 -12.83
CA ARG A 69 -3.37 -3.68 -13.66
C ARG A 69 -4.03 -3.45 -15.02
N ASP A 70 -5.19 -2.79 -15.04
CA ASP A 70 -5.89 -2.46 -16.28
C ASP A 70 -5.02 -1.56 -17.16
N LEU A 71 -4.37 -0.57 -16.55
CA LEU A 71 -3.42 0.31 -17.25
C LEU A 71 -2.25 -0.49 -17.83
N ALA A 72 -1.63 -1.36 -17.03
CA ALA A 72 -0.51 -2.20 -17.47
C ALA A 72 -0.91 -3.14 -18.63
N ASN A 73 -2.10 -3.73 -18.59
CA ASN A 73 -2.63 -4.56 -19.66
C ASN A 73 -2.86 -3.74 -20.94
N ALA A 74 -3.47 -2.56 -20.82
CA ALA A 74 -3.67 -1.66 -21.96
C ALA A 74 -2.34 -1.25 -22.61
N TYR A 75 -1.31 -0.95 -21.81
CA TYR A 75 0.04 -0.67 -22.32
C TYR A 75 0.65 -1.89 -23.02
N ALA A 76 0.50 -3.09 -22.48
CA ALA A 76 1.04 -4.32 -23.09
C ALA A 76 0.39 -4.62 -24.45
N GLU A 77 -0.92 -4.39 -24.61
CA GLU A 77 -1.62 -4.55 -25.89
C GLU A 77 -1.15 -3.55 -26.95
N VAL A 78 -0.93 -2.30 -26.55
CA VAL A 78 -0.40 -1.25 -27.44
C VAL A 78 1.02 -1.60 -27.88
N GLN A 79 1.88 -2.00 -26.95
CA GLN A 79 3.27 -2.40 -27.24
C GLN A 79 3.32 -3.56 -28.25
N ASN A 80 2.49 -4.60 -28.05
CA ASN A 80 2.45 -5.77 -28.93
C ASN A 80 2.05 -5.43 -30.37
N LYS A 81 1.15 -4.45 -30.56
CA LYS A 81 0.74 -4.00 -31.90
C LYS A 81 1.88 -3.26 -32.60
N TYR A 82 2.57 -2.36 -31.90
CA TYR A 82 3.75 -1.67 -32.44
C TYR A 82 4.86 -2.68 -32.80
N ASP A 83 5.15 -3.64 -31.92
CA ASP A 83 6.17 -4.67 -32.18
C ASP A 83 5.83 -5.54 -33.41
N GLN A 84 4.54 -5.88 -33.60
CA GLN A 84 4.08 -6.64 -34.77
C GLN A 84 4.17 -5.84 -36.08
N GLU A 85 3.79 -4.56 -36.08
CA GLU A 85 3.88 -3.69 -37.25
C GLU A 85 5.33 -3.39 -37.64
N GLN A 86 6.23 -3.25 -36.65
CA GLN A 86 7.64 -2.96 -36.88
C GLN A 86 8.41 -4.18 -37.41
N CYS A 87 8.02 -5.40 -37.02
CA CYS A 87 8.57 -6.64 -37.54
C CYS A 87 8.14 -6.93 -39.00
N ALA A 88 6.97 -6.42 -39.42
CA ALA A 88 6.49 -6.55 -40.80
C ALA A 88 7.28 -5.68 -41.79
N CYS A 89 7.80 -4.53 -41.36
CA CYS A 89 8.50 -3.57 -42.24
C CYS A 89 10.00 -3.90 -42.45
N THR A 90 10.63 -4.70 -41.58
CA THR A 90 12.07 -5.04 -41.65
C THR A 90 12.40 -6.35 -42.37
N ARG A 91 11.38 -7.06 -42.90
CA ARG A 91 11.54 -8.33 -43.65
C ARG A 91 11.31 -8.20 -45.18
N ALA A 92 11.12 -6.98 -45.68
CA ALA A 92 11.06 -6.66 -47.12
C ALA A 92 12.43 -6.14 -47.60
#